data_AF-A0A7W7AGY2-F1
#
_entry.id   AF-A0A7W7AGY2-F1
#
_cell.length_a   1.000
_cell.length_b   1.000
_cell.length_c   1.000
_cell.angle_alpha   90.00
_cell.angle_beta   90.00
_cell.angle_gamma   90.00
#
_symmetry.space_group_name_H-M   'P 1'
#
loop_
_entity.id
_entity.type
_entity.pdbx_description
1 polymer ?
#
loop_
_entity_poly.entity_id
_entity_poly.type
_entity_poly.pdbx_seq_one_letter_code
_entity_poly.pdbx_strand_id
1 'polypeptide(L)'
;MGRLAWLVVAAPVLALAYLAFAPDRAPIARPTAEQPYHRAEGRLVFAPDKVPMLALPDGSHRRVLSVLDIPQAMHFGDYVWNDANVPAGPVWVRVDLGRQILSVFRAGHEIGSAVILYGTDGMPTPIGVFPIKAKAAEHESSLYEASMPFMLRLTDDGVAIHASLVQRGSATHGCVGVPESFARKLFAQVKLGDPVAILPAGAQASAKEA
;
A
#
# COMPACT_ATOMS: atom_id res chain seq x y z
N MET A 1 5.36 -86.49 -5.76
CA MET A 1 5.05 -85.44 -6.75
C MET A 1 5.42 -84.09 -6.14
N GLY A 2 6.46 -83.45 -6.70
CA GLY A 2 6.79 -82.03 -6.63
C GLY A 2 6.95 -81.37 -5.25
N ARG A 3 8.18 -80.93 -4.93
CA ARG A 3 8.50 -79.50 -4.74
C ARG A 3 10.01 -79.28 -4.72
N LEU A 4 10.41 -78.37 -5.61
CA LEU A 4 11.75 -77.91 -5.97
C LEU A 4 12.58 -77.45 -4.76
N ALA A 5 13.84 -77.87 -4.74
CA ALA A 5 14.92 -77.11 -4.10
C ALA A 5 15.36 -75.99 -5.05
N TRP A 6 15.31 -74.74 -4.59
CA TRP A 6 16.03 -73.63 -5.23
C TRP A 6 17.04 -73.07 -4.24
N LEU A 7 18.31 -73.14 -4.65
CA LEU A 7 19.41 -72.39 -4.08
C LEU A 7 19.13 -70.89 -4.24
N VAL A 8 19.21 -70.15 -3.14
CA VAL A 8 19.40 -68.69 -3.19
C VAL A 8 20.90 -68.43 -3.03
N VAL A 9 21.55 -68.11 -4.14
CA VAL A 9 22.91 -67.56 -4.17
C VAL A 9 22.81 -66.07 -3.83
N ALA A 10 23.36 -65.67 -2.70
CA ALA A 10 23.52 -64.26 -2.33
C ALA A 10 24.72 -63.68 -3.08
N ALA A 11 24.50 -62.67 -3.92
CA ALA A 11 25.55 -61.84 -4.50
C ALA A 11 25.60 -60.49 -3.76
N PRO A 12 26.76 -60.00 -3.32
CA PRO A 12 26.86 -58.70 -2.68
C PRO A 12 26.86 -57.59 -3.75
N VAL A 13 25.89 -56.67 -3.65
CA VAL A 13 25.93 -55.42 -4.42
C VAL A 13 26.92 -54.49 -3.72
N LEU A 14 28.11 -54.33 -4.30
CA LEU A 14 29.04 -53.27 -3.89
C LEU A 14 28.44 -51.91 -4.25
N ALA A 15 28.02 -51.15 -3.24
CA ALA A 15 27.71 -49.73 -3.38
C ALA A 15 29.03 -48.93 -3.40
N LEU A 16 29.47 -48.52 -4.59
CA LEU A 16 30.57 -47.57 -4.74
C LEU A 16 30.04 -46.15 -4.44
N ALA A 17 30.24 -45.67 -3.22
CA ALA A 17 29.94 -44.30 -2.85
C ALA A 17 30.99 -43.35 -3.47
N TYR A 18 30.64 -42.70 -4.58
CA TYR A 18 31.40 -41.54 -5.08
C TYR A 18 31.10 -40.33 -4.19
N LEU A 19 31.99 -40.04 -3.23
CA LEU A 19 32.01 -38.74 -2.56
C LEU A 19 32.61 -37.70 -3.52
N ALA A 20 31.74 -36.93 -4.19
CA ALA A 20 32.15 -35.72 -4.88
C ALA A 20 32.46 -34.64 -3.81
N PHE A 21 33.74 -34.43 -3.54
CA PHE A 21 34.21 -33.23 -2.84
C PHE A 21 33.99 -32.02 -3.75
N ALA A 22 32.85 -31.35 -3.60
CA ALA A 22 32.71 -29.98 -4.07
C ALA A 22 33.49 -29.07 -3.10
N PRO A 23 34.46 -28.25 -3.55
CA PRO A 23 35.11 -27.30 -2.65
C PRO A 23 34.07 -26.30 -2.15
N ASP A 24 34.07 -26.07 -0.84
CA ASP A 24 33.26 -25.02 -0.19
C ASP A 24 33.53 -23.69 -0.90
N ARG A 25 32.60 -23.28 -1.76
CA ARG A 25 32.56 -21.90 -2.23
C ARG A 25 32.08 -21.08 -1.04
N ALA A 26 33.02 -20.47 -0.33
CA ALA A 26 32.71 -19.44 0.65
C ALA A 26 31.69 -18.48 0.03
N PRO A 27 30.57 -18.18 0.72
CA PRO A 27 29.56 -17.27 0.17
C PRO A 27 30.24 -15.93 -0.09
N ILE A 28 30.26 -15.51 -1.36
CA ILE A 28 30.63 -14.13 -1.70
C ILE A 28 29.61 -13.26 -0.98
N ALA A 29 30.02 -12.59 0.10
CA ALA A 29 29.21 -11.60 0.76
C ALA A 29 28.87 -10.54 -0.29
N ARG A 30 27.61 -10.52 -0.73
CA ARG A 30 27.12 -9.44 -1.59
C ARG A 30 27.33 -8.15 -0.80
N PRO A 31 28.00 -7.12 -1.36
CA PRO A 31 28.02 -5.81 -0.74
C PRO A 31 26.57 -5.47 -0.41
N THR A 32 26.26 -5.27 0.87
CA THR A 32 24.93 -4.85 1.28
C THR A 32 24.82 -3.42 0.77
N ALA A 33 24.19 -3.23 -0.38
CA ALA A 33 23.91 -1.89 -0.88
C ALA A 33 23.22 -1.13 0.26
N GLU A 34 23.81 -0.02 0.67
CA GLU A 34 23.27 0.80 1.75
C GLU A 34 21.84 1.18 1.38
N GLN A 35 20.88 0.76 2.21
CA GLN A 35 19.48 1.04 1.91
C GLN A 35 19.25 2.55 2.00
N PRO A 36 18.46 3.16 1.10
CA PRO A 36 18.27 4.61 1.05
C PRO A 36 17.46 5.17 2.24
N TYR A 37 17.17 4.33 3.24
CA TYR A 37 16.40 4.63 4.43
C TYR A 37 16.94 3.86 5.62
N HIS A 38 16.67 4.37 6.81
CA HIS A 38 16.80 3.64 8.07
C HIS A 38 15.43 3.43 8.71
N ARG A 39 15.32 2.41 9.56
CA ARG A 39 14.07 2.10 10.27
C ARG A 39 14.08 2.77 11.64
N ALA A 40 13.05 3.54 11.93
CA ALA A 40 12.87 4.20 13.23
C ALA A 40 11.39 4.28 13.57
N GLU A 41 11.02 3.87 14.78
CA GLU A 41 9.66 4.04 15.33
C GLU A 41 8.51 3.53 14.41
N GLY A 42 8.72 2.39 13.74
CA GLY A 42 7.74 1.83 12.80
C GLY A 42 7.62 2.60 11.49
N ARG A 43 8.70 3.29 11.06
CA ARG A 43 8.78 4.04 9.81
C ARG A 43 10.08 3.72 9.08
N LEU A 44 10.04 3.88 7.77
CA LEU A 44 11.24 3.93 6.93
C LEU A 44 11.54 5.41 6.66
N VAL A 45 12.62 5.91 7.24
CA VAL A 45 13.04 7.32 7.16
C VAL A 45 14.15 7.45 6.13
N PHE A 46 13.91 8.25 5.08
CA PHE A 46 14.86 8.43 3.99
C PHE A 46 16.05 9.29 4.42
N ALA A 47 17.24 8.97 3.90
CA ALA A 47 18.40 9.83 4.09
C ALA A 47 18.15 11.20 3.43
N PRO A 48 18.70 12.32 3.97
CA PRO A 48 18.42 13.67 3.45
C PRO A 48 18.69 13.87 1.96
N ASP A 49 19.71 13.19 1.41
CA ASP A 49 20.11 13.19 0.01
C ASP A 49 19.39 12.13 -0.84
N LYS A 50 18.57 11.27 -0.21
CA LYS A 50 17.80 10.19 -0.85
C LYS A 50 16.28 10.36 -0.71
N VAL A 51 15.82 11.57 -0.39
CA VAL A 51 14.38 11.87 -0.24
C VAL A 51 13.67 11.76 -1.60
N PRO A 52 12.71 10.82 -1.76
CA PRO A 52 11.98 10.70 -3.01
C PRO A 52 11.06 11.89 -3.28
N MET A 53 10.98 12.27 -4.55
CA MET A 53 10.01 13.21 -5.10
C MET A 53 8.91 12.43 -5.81
N LEU A 54 7.72 12.34 -5.20
CA LEU A 54 6.59 11.68 -5.84
C LEU A 54 5.92 12.64 -6.84
N ALA A 55 5.91 12.25 -8.12
CA ALA A 55 5.15 12.95 -9.15
C ALA A 55 3.64 12.72 -8.95
N LEU A 56 2.87 13.79 -9.10
CA LEU A 56 1.41 13.77 -9.04
C LEU A 56 0.80 13.93 -10.44
N PRO A 57 -0.47 13.55 -10.65
CA PRO A 57 -1.14 13.65 -11.95
C PRO A 57 -1.18 15.06 -12.57
N ASP A 58 -1.09 16.11 -11.76
CA ASP A 58 -1.06 17.51 -12.22
C ASP A 58 0.36 18.00 -12.60
N GLY A 59 1.36 17.10 -12.59
CA GLY A 59 2.77 17.42 -12.84
C GLY A 59 3.50 18.03 -11.64
N SER A 60 2.80 18.33 -10.55
CA SER A 60 3.44 18.75 -9.31
C SER A 60 4.15 17.57 -8.64
N HIS A 61 5.07 17.87 -7.72
CA HIS A 61 5.81 16.86 -6.99
C HIS A 61 5.64 17.04 -5.48
N ARG A 62 5.78 15.96 -4.71
CA ARG A 62 5.76 15.98 -3.25
C ARG A 62 6.97 15.25 -2.69
N ARG A 63 7.67 15.92 -1.76
CA ARG A 63 8.75 15.32 -0.96
C ARG A 63 8.15 14.35 0.06
N VAL A 64 8.70 13.14 0.14
CA VAL A 64 8.33 12.16 1.17
C VAL A 64 9.55 11.83 2.01
N LEU A 65 9.54 12.27 3.27
CA LEU A 65 10.63 12.13 4.24
C LEU A 65 10.62 10.78 4.95
N SER A 66 9.45 10.20 5.15
CA SER A 66 9.32 8.82 5.63
C SER A 66 8.01 8.20 5.19
N VAL A 67 8.01 6.88 5.06
CA VAL A 67 6.79 6.06 4.87
C VAL A 67 6.55 5.17 6.09
N LEU A 68 5.32 4.70 6.26
CA LEU A 68 5.02 3.69 7.26
C LEU A 68 5.75 2.40 6.91
N ASP A 69 6.33 1.77 7.92
CA ASP A 69 6.99 0.49 7.78
C ASP A 69 5.96 -0.63 7.93
N ILE A 70 5.39 -1.05 6.80
CA ILE A 70 4.33 -2.05 6.72
C ILE A 70 4.93 -3.33 6.10
N PRO A 71 5.54 -4.22 6.92
CA PRO A 71 6.26 -5.39 6.40
C PRO A 71 5.33 -6.50 5.89
N GLN A 72 4.04 -6.46 6.23
CA GLN A 72 3.05 -7.45 5.85
C GLN A 72 2.12 -6.92 4.77
N ALA A 73 1.66 -7.81 3.90
CA ALA A 73 0.63 -7.46 2.93
C ALA A 73 -0.67 -7.08 3.65
N MET A 74 -1.29 -5.97 3.23
CA MET A 74 -2.59 -5.53 3.74
C MET A 74 -3.74 -6.17 2.95
N HIS A 75 -4.81 -6.51 3.64
CA HIS A 75 -6.03 -7.10 3.10
C HIS A 75 -7.20 -6.11 3.20
N PHE A 76 -8.33 -6.44 2.56
CA PHE A 76 -9.55 -5.64 2.67
C PHE A 76 -9.94 -5.44 4.15
N GLY A 77 -10.15 -4.19 4.54
CA GLY A 77 -10.45 -3.79 5.92
C GLY A 77 -9.21 -3.35 6.72
N ASP A 78 -8.01 -3.71 6.28
CA ASP A 78 -6.77 -3.35 6.96
C ASP A 78 -6.45 -1.86 6.77
N TYR A 79 -5.91 -1.28 7.83
CA TYR A 79 -5.24 0.00 7.79
C TYR A 79 -4.13 0.05 8.84
N VAL A 80 -3.14 0.91 8.60
CA VAL A 80 -2.08 1.25 9.56
C VAL A 80 -2.15 2.75 9.80
N TRP A 81 -2.01 3.16 11.06
CA TRP A 81 -1.94 4.56 11.44
C TRP A 81 -0.86 4.75 12.49
N ASN A 82 0.05 5.69 12.23
CA ASN A 82 1.03 6.14 13.19
C ASN A 82 1.31 7.60 12.85
N ASP A 83 0.94 8.51 13.73
CA ASP A 83 1.25 9.93 13.62
C ASP A 83 2.06 10.45 14.81
N ALA A 84 2.62 9.53 15.61
CA ALA A 84 3.52 9.83 16.69
C ALA A 84 4.81 10.49 16.15
N ASN A 85 5.29 11.51 16.86
CA ASN A 85 6.51 12.24 16.58
C ASN A 85 6.59 12.89 15.17
N VAL A 86 5.47 12.97 14.45
CA VAL A 86 5.38 13.70 13.18
C VAL A 86 4.91 15.12 13.46
N PRO A 87 5.67 16.16 13.05
CA PRO A 87 5.31 17.54 13.30
C PRO A 87 3.98 17.91 12.63
N ALA A 88 3.33 18.96 13.15
CA ALA A 88 2.24 19.60 12.43
C ALA A 88 2.76 20.19 11.10
N GLY A 89 1.91 20.21 10.08
CA GLY A 89 2.29 20.75 8.78
C GLY A 89 1.26 20.46 7.70
N PRO A 90 1.59 20.73 6.43
CA PRO A 90 0.72 20.44 5.30
C PRO A 90 0.33 18.96 5.28
N VAL A 91 -0.96 18.70 5.03
CA VAL A 91 -1.51 17.36 4.87
C VAL A 91 -1.90 17.17 3.41
N TRP A 92 -1.64 15.98 2.87
CA TRP A 92 -2.12 15.58 1.55
C TRP A 92 -2.39 14.09 1.51
N VAL A 93 -3.24 13.66 0.59
CA VAL A 93 -3.66 12.27 0.44
C VAL A 93 -3.26 11.76 -0.92
N ARG A 94 -2.75 10.52 -0.98
CA ARG A 94 -2.45 9.80 -2.21
C ARG A 94 -3.36 8.59 -2.30
N VAL A 95 -4.12 8.47 -3.38
CA VAL A 95 -4.93 7.29 -3.71
C VAL A 95 -4.29 6.62 -4.92
N ASP A 96 -3.84 5.40 -4.76
CA ASP A 96 -3.24 4.60 -5.83
C ASP A 96 -4.20 3.48 -6.21
N LEU A 97 -4.90 3.67 -7.32
CA LEU A 97 -5.90 2.71 -7.78
C LEU A 97 -5.26 1.38 -8.22
N GLY A 98 -4.01 1.41 -8.68
CA GLY A 98 -3.29 0.20 -9.11
C GLY A 98 -2.83 -0.67 -7.95
N ARG A 99 -2.50 -0.04 -6.83
CA ARG A 99 -2.15 -0.76 -5.59
C ARG A 99 -3.34 -0.96 -4.65
N GLN A 100 -4.47 -0.30 -4.93
CA GLN A 100 -5.66 -0.26 -4.08
C GLN A 100 -5.34 0.25 -2.66
N ILE A 101 -4.49 1.27 -2.57
CA ILE A 101 -4.05 1.87 -1.30
C ILE A 101 -4.32 3.37 -1.28
N LEU A 102 -4.75 3.88 -0.13
CA LEU A 102 -4.74 5.29 0.19
C LEU A 102 -3.70 5.56 1.29
N SER A 103 -2.80 6.50 1.04
CA SER A 103 -1.78 7.00 1.97
C SER A 103 -2.07 8.44 2.37
N VAL A 104 -1.89 8.77 3.65
CA VAL A 104 -2.06 10.12 4.22
C VAL A 104 -0.70 10.62 4.65
N PHE A 105 -0.31 11.80 4.17
CA PHE A 105 0.97 12.41 4.51
C PHE A 105 0.77 13.69 5.31
N ARG A 106 1.55 13.87 6.37
CA ARG A 106 1.63 15.10 7.15
C ARG A 106 3.07 15.54 7.26
N ALA A 107 3.37 16.79 6.90
CA ALA A 107 4.73 17.33 6.92
C ALA A 107 5.77 16.47 6.16
N GLY A 108 5.34 15.78 5.09
CA GLY A 108 6.20 14.88 4.30
C GLY A 108 6.34 13.46 4.87
N HIS A 109 5.73 13.13 6.00
CA HIS A 109 5.73 11.79 6.57
C HIS A 109 4.39 11.10 6.33
N GLU A 110 4.39 9.86 5.85
CA GLU A 110 3.17 9.05 5.80
C GLU A 110 2.71 8.75 7.23
N ILE A 111 1.47 9.10 7.57
CA ILE A 111 0.89 8.88 8.90
C ILE A 111 -0.26 7.87 8.91
N GLY A 112 -0.78 7.51 7.74
CA GLY A 112 -1.82 6.52 7.60
C GLY A 112 -1.78 5.84 6.24
N SER A 113 -2.09 4.56 6.19
CA SER A 113 -2.24 3.78 4.96
C SER A 113 -3.43 2.82 5.12
N ALA A 114 -4.28 2.69 4.10
CA ALA A 114 -5.45 1.83 4.14
C ALA A 114 -5.71 1.16 2.79
N VAL A 115 -6.22 -0.07 2.84
CA VAL A 115 -6.83 -0.70 1.65
C VAL A 115 -8.16 -0.01 1.35
N ILE A 116 -8.40 0.28 0.08
CA ILE A 116 -9.58 1.03 -0.35
C ILE A 116 -10.56 0.18 -1.15
N LEU A 117 -11.79 0.68 -1.25
CA LEU A 117 -12.69 0.41 -2.38
C LEU A 117 -12.68 1.61 -3.32
N TYR A 118 -12.84 1.36 -4.61
CA TYR A 118 -12.89 2.40 -5.65
C TYR A 118 -13.93 2.02 -6.72
N GLY A 119 -14.19 2.95 -7.64
CA GLY A 119 -15.19 2.80 -8.69
C GLY A 119 -14.78 1.80 -9.77
N THR A 120 -15.73 0.95 -10.20
CA THR A 120 -15.52 -0.05 -11.26
C THR A 120 -16.10 0.39 -12.62
N ASP A 121 -15.95 -0.46 -13.63
CA ASP A 121 -16.43 -0.25 -14.99
C ASP A 121 -17.87 0.28 -15.01
N GLY A 122 -18.05 1.43 -15.67
CA GLY A 122 -19.31 2.19 -15.70
C GLY A 122 -19.28 3.48 -14.87
N MET A 123 -18.59 3.49 -13.72
CA MET A 123 -18.38 4.68 -12.87
C MET A 123 -16.98 4.68 -12.22
N PRO A 124 -15.91 4.85 -13.02
CA PRO A 124 -14.54 4.81 -12.50
C PRO A 124 -14.24 5.98 -11.56
N THR A 125 -13.38 5.75 -10.57
CA THR A 125 -12.84 6.84 -9.76
C THR A 125 -11.96 7.75 -10.64
N PRO A 126 -12.16 9.08 -10.62
CA PRO A 126 -11.45 10.00 -11.48
C PRO A 126 -9.96 10.10 -11.10
N ILE A 127 -9.10 10.26 -12.09
CA ILE A 127 -7.66 10.48 -11.92
C ILE A 127 -7.37 11.97 -11.94
N GLY A 128 -6.48 12.44 -11.06
CA GLY A 128 -6.16 13.86 -10.97
C GLY A 128 -5.66 14.27 -9.59
N VAL A 129 -5.56 15.58 -9.38
CA VAL A 129 -5.36 16.17 -8.06
C VAL A 129 -6.58 17.02 -7.73
N PHE A 130 -7.27 16.67 -6.65
CA PHE A 130 -8.53 17.28 -6.24
C PHE A 130 -8.37 17.95 -4.88
N PRO A 131 -8.87 19.18 -4.68
CA PRO A 131 -8.97 19.74 -3.34
C PRO A 131 -10.09 19.05 -2.55
N ILE A 132 -9.95 18.95 -1.23
CA ILE A 132 -11.11 18.64 -0.37
C ILE A 132 -12.04 19.86 -0.37
N LYS A 133 -13.21 19.72 -1.00
CA LYS A 133 -14.20 20.79 -1.21
C LYS A 133 -15.20 20.92 -0.07
N ALA A 134 -15.53 19.81 0.58
CA ALA A 134 -16.45 19.77 1.71
C ALA A 134 -16.10 18.63 2.67
N LYS A 135 -16.55 18.78 3.91
CA LYS A 135 -16.40 17.79 4.98
C LYS A 135 -17.72 17.62 5.71
N ALA A 136 -18.15 16.38 5.93
CA ALA A 136 -19.31 16.06 6.76
C ALA A 136 -19.04 14.81 7.59
N ALA A 137 -19.16 14.89 8.91
CA ALA A 137 -18.95 13.76 9.80
C ALA A 137 -20.09 12.73 9.67
N GLU A 138 -21.32 13.23 9.56
CA GLU A 138 -22.52 12.47 9.24
C GLU A 138 -23.03 12.96 7.90
N HIS A 139 -23.11 12.05 6.91
CA HIS A 139 -23.59 12.38 5.58
C HIS A 139 -24.41 11.23 5.03
N GLU A 140 -25.60 11.54 4.54
CA GLU A 140 -26.43 10.65 3.74
C GLU A 140 -26.44 11.18 2.31
N SER A 141 -26.00 10.37 1.35
CA SER A 141 -26.02 10.78 -0.05
C SER A 141 -27.42 10.65 -0.63
N SER A 142 -27.98 11.75 -1.13
CA SER A 142 -29.24 11.73 -1.89
C SER A 142 -29.08 11.11 -3.28
N LEU A 143 -27.85 10.98 -3.80
CA LEU A 143 -27.60 10.37 -5.11
C LEU A 143 -27.51 8.85 -5.04
N TYR A 144 -27.09 8.32 -3.89
CA TYR A 144 -26.84 6.88 -3.70
C TYR A 144 -27.71 6.25 -2.62
N GLU A 145 -28.55 7.04 -1.95
CA GLU A 145 -29.38 6.63 -0.81
C GLU A 145 -28.59 5.81 0.22
N ALA A 146 -27.38 6.28 0.52
CA ALA A 146 -26.40 5.56 1.31
C ALA A 146 -25.70 6.45 2.33
N SER A 147 -25.46 5.88 3.51
CA SER A 147 -24.69 6.51 4.56
C SER A 147 -23.21 6.56 4.18
N MET A 148 -22.63 7.75 4.28
CA MET A 148 -21.23 8.05 3.98
C MET A 148 -20.57 8.79 5.16
N PRO A 149 -20.35 8.14 6.32
CA PRO A 149 -19.72 8.79 7.46
C PRO A 149 -18.32 9.32 7.12
N PHE A 150 -17.94 10.45 7.73
CA PHE A 150 -16.64 11.12 7.53
C PHE A 150 -16.36 11.46 6.06
N MET A 151 -17.38 11.88 5.33
CA MET A 151 -17.31 12.26 3.93
C MET A 151 -16.38 13.46 3.69
N LEU A 152 -15.52 13.32 2.69
CA LEU A 152 -14.61 14.33 2.14
C LEU A 152 -14.89 14.48 0.64
N ARG A 153 -15.65 15.50 0.23
CA ARG A 153 -16.01 15.73 -1.18
C ARG A 153 -14.82 16.22 -1.99
N LEU A 154 -14.59 15.64 -3.16
CA LEU A 154 -13.49 15.97 -4.07
C LEU A 154 -13.96 16.70 -5.33
N THR A 155 -15.14 16.34 -5.85
CA THR A 155 -15.66 16.87 -7.13
C THR A 155 -17.06 17.47 -6.98
N ASP A 156 -17.49 18.26 -7.96
CA ASP A 156 -18.84 18.84 -7.98
C ASP A 156 -19.94 17.84 -8.33
N ASP A 157 -19.60 16.71 -8.95
CA ASP A 157 -20.53 15.66 -9.35
C ASP A 157 -20.74 14.57 -8.29
N GLY A 158 -19.98 14.56 -7.19
CA GLY A 158 -20.28 13.70 -6.03
C GLY A 158 -19.17 12.78 -5.54
N VAL A 159 -18.03 12.71 -6.23
CA VAL A 159 -16.93 11.85 -5.82
C VAL A 159 -16.36 12.32 -4.48
N ALA A 160 -16.23 11.39 -3.53
CA ALA A 160 -15.76 11.64 -2.19
C ALA A 160 -14.91 10.48 -1.64
N ILE A 161 -14.11 10.76 -0.61
CA ILE A 161 -13.60 9.73 0.31
C ILE A 161 -14.58 9.61 1.48
N HIS A 162 -14.96 8.40 1.89
CA HIS A 162 -15.83 8.20 3.06
C HIS A 162 -15.66 6.82 3.69
N ALA A 163 -16.19 6.65 4.90
CA ALA A 163 -16.26 5.36 5.56
C ALA A 163 -17.11 4.37 4.75
N SER A 164 -16.62 3.14 4.61
CA SER A 164 -17.28 2.04 3.92
C SER A 164 -16.92 0.71 4.58
N LEU A 165 -17.75 -0.30 4.36
CA LEU A 165 -17.40 -1.69 4.66
C LEU A 165 -16.44 -2.20 3.58
N VAL A 166 -15.13 -2.09 3.83
CA VAL A 166 -14.08 -2.49 2.89
C VAL A 166 -13.91 -4.01 2.94
N GLN A 167 -14.57 -4.72 2.03
CA GLN A 167 -14.53 -6.18 1.94
C GLN A 167 -14.38 -6.66 0.49
N ARG A 168 -13.93 -7.90 0.32
CA ARG A 168 -13.76 -8.50 -1.00
C ARG A 168 -15.11 -8.59 -1.73
N GLY A 169 -15.11 -8.26 -3.03
CA GLY A 169 -16.30 -8.30 -3.88
C GLY A 169 -17.16 -7.04 -3.79
N SER A 170 -16.78 -6.06 -2.97
CA SER A 170 -17.41 -4.74 -2.95
C SER A 170 -16.68 -3.76 -3.86
N ALA A 171 -17.41 -2.79 -4.38
CA ALA A 171 -16.92 -1.67 -5.16
C ALA A 171 -17.77 -0.44 -4.85
N THR A 172 -17.32 0.74 -5.28
CA THR A 172 -18.12 1.97 -5.21
C THR A 172 -18.59 2.38 -6.60
N HIS A 173 -19.37 3.47 -6.65
CA HIS A 173 -19.76 4.14 -7.90
C HIS A 173 -18.91 5.40 -8.12
N GLY A 174 -17.59 5.27 -7.96
CA GLY A 174 -16.61 6.35 -8.19
C GLY A 174 -15.97 6.91 -6.92
N CYS A 175 -16.66 6.86 -5.78
CA CYS A 175 -16.11 7.26 -4.48
C CYS A 175 -14.94 6.37 -4.02
N VAL A 176 -14.17 6.84 -3.05
CA VAL A 176 -13.10 6.05 -2.42
C VAL A 176 -13.56 5.63 -1.03
N GLY A 177 -13.86 4.35 -0.87
CA GLY A 177 -14.28 3.77 0.40
C GLY A 177 -13.09 3.36 1.25
N VAL A 178 -13.08 3.73 2.53
CA VAL A 178 -12.03 3.35 3.50
C VAL A 178 -12.65 2.80 4.80
N PRO A 179 -11.91 2.03 5.62
CA PRO A 179 -12.41 1.54 6.89
C PRO A 179 -12.86 2.71 7.80
N GLU A 180 -13.95 2.56 8.56
CA GLU A 180 -14.53 3.67 9.32
C GLU A 180 -13.55 4.30 10.33
N SER A 181 -12.81 3.48 11.06
CA SER A 181 -11.81 3.96 12.02
C SER A 181 -10.71 4.79 11.35
N PHE A 182 -10.33 4.40 10.12
CA PHE A 182 -9.39 5.16 9.31
C PHE A 182 -10.02 6.47 8.81
N ALA A 183 -11.26 6.43 8.32
CA ALA A 183 -11.99 7.61 7.86
C ALA A 183 -12.07 8.69 8.94
N ARG A 184 -12.40 8.30 10.18
CA ARG A 184 -12.45 9.18 11.35
C ARG A 184 -11.12 9.86 11.62
N LYS A 185 -10.00 9.12 11.54
CA LYS A 185 -8.65 9.64 11.74
C LYS A 185 -8.26 10.60 10.61
N LEU A 186 -8.47 10.20 9.36
CA LEU A 186 -8.22 11.04 8.19
C LEU A 186 -9.02 12.35 8.28
N PHE A 187 -10.31 12.27 8.60
CA PHE A 187 -11.19 13.42 8.74
C PHE A 187 -10.68 14.42 9.79
N ALA A 188 -10.08 13.94 10.89
CA ALA A 188 -9.48 14.81 11.90
C ALA A 188 -8.19 15.50 11.44
N GLN A 189 -7.44 14.92 10.49
CA GLN A 189 -6.16 15.46 10.02
C GLN A 189 -6.30 16.47 8.89
N VAL A 190 -7.27 16.28 8.00
CA VAL A 190 -7.41 17.11 6.79
C VAL A 190 -8.27 18.34 7.01
N LYS A 191 -8.07 19.36 6.18
CA LYS A 191 -8.91 20.56 6.07
C LYS A 191 -9.34 20.81 4.61
N LEU A 192 -10.27 21.74 4.44
CA LEU A 192 -10.69 22.18 3.10
C LEU A 192 -9.48 22.70 2.32
N GLY A 193 -9.41 22.34 1.04
CA GLY A 193 -8.30 22.68 0.15
C GLY A 193 -7.07 21.77 0.25
N ASP A 194 -6.96 20.89 1.25
CA ASP A 194 -5.87 19.91 1.26
C ASP A 194 -5.98 19.01 0.01
N PRO A 195 -4.86 18.70 -0.67
CA PRO A 195 -4.90 18.00 -1.94
C PRO A 195 -5.03 16.49 -1.78
N VAL A 196 -5.84 15.88 -2.65
CA VAL A 196 -6.00 14.43 -2.84
C VAL A 196 -5.56 14.09 -4.26
N ALA A 197 -4.44 13.39 -4.38
CA ALA A 197 -3.92 12.91 -5.65
C ALA A 197 -4.40 11.48 -5.91
N ILE A 198 -5.16 11.27 -6.99
CA ILE A 198 -5.66 9.96 -7.40
C ILE A 198 -4.89 9.52 -8.66
N LEU A 199 -4.15 8.43 -8.54
CA LEU A 199 -3.29 7.88 -9.61
C LEU A 199 -4.00 6.72 -10.32
N PRO A 200 -3.76 6.55 -11.64
CA PRO A 200 -4.32 5.43 -12.39
C PRO A 200 -3.75 4.09 -11.92
N ALA A 201 -4.46 3.01 -12.25
CA ALA A 201 -3.86 1.69 -12.19
C ALA A 201 -2.64 1.60 -13.12
N GLY A 202 -1.49 1.19 -12.59
CA GLY A 202 -0.23 1.05 -13.35
C GLY A 202 0.75 2.22 -13.27
N ALA A 203 0.44 3.31 -12.56
CA ALA A 203 1.41 4.36 -12.27
C ALA A 203 2.45 3.87 -11.25
N GLN A 204 3.61 3.41 -11.72
CA GLN A 204 4.77 3.23 -10.83
C GLN A 204 5.25 4.61 -10.36
N ALA A 205 5.66 4.71 -9.09
CA ALA A 205 6.38 5.87 -8.61
C ALA A 205 7.71 5.95 -9.38
N SER A 206 7.75 6.75 -10.45
CA SER A 206 9.00 7.11 -11.10
C SER A 206 9.73 8.06 -10.16
N ALA A 207 10.42 7.51 -9.17
CA ALA A 207 11.47 8.23 -8.47
C ALA A 207 12.59 8.40 -9.50
N LYS A 208 12.59 9.52 -10.21
CA LYS A 208 13.76 9.93 -10.97
C LYS A 208 14.79 10.39 -9.93
N GLU A 209 15.86 9.62 -9.78
CA GLU A 209 17.04 10.08 -9.05
C GLU A 209 17.49 11.39 -9.72
N ALA A 210 17.50 12.47 -8.94
CA ALA A 210 17.98 13.78 -9.35
C ALA A 210 19.43 13.94 -8.92
#